data_AF-A0A1Y4HIY1-F1
#
_entry.id   AF-A0A1Y4HIY1-F1
#
_cell.length_a   1.000
_cell.length_b   1.000
_cell.length_c   1.000
_cell.angle_alpha   90.00
_cell.angle_beta   90.00
_cell.angle_gamma   90.00
#
_symmetry.space_group_name_H-M   'P 1'
#
loop_
_entity.id
_entity.type
_entity.pdbx_description
1 polymer ?
#
loop_
_entity_poly.entity_id
_entity_poly.type
_entity_poly.pdbx_seq_one_letter_code
_entity_poly.pdbx_strand_id
1 'polypeptide(L)'
;MNTLDDGQGGMWEYSAAERAYWTDMQASAPTPIAYGYSGGWDNIVNCAAFLVFTILAACVTLAPTFSFEYQSGADAVVLATRRGRSQLIAAKIVAALLYVTVYFALCSAVIVGVSLAFYGADGFGLSIQSMALSTPYPLTAGQAALILVGLMYVACLGFSCLTLALSSRTRSTLTVFLVDVVLVLLTGLVPSGGVGVLERILAVFPINFSSFALFTALDSYPLGPVVLDLIGMVMVVYGALMLIATPVSAISFRRRQAA
;
A
#
# COMPACT_ATOMS: atom_id res chain seq x y z
N MET A 1 13.01 3.58 -33.16
CA MET A 1 13.31 3.60 -31.71
C MET A 1 12.16 4.36 -31.09
N ASN A 2 11.34 3.69 -30.28
CA ASN A 2 10.07 4.23 -29.80
C ASN A 2 10.29 4.95 -28.47
N THR A 3 9.84 6.21 -28.38
CA THR A 3 10.12 7.16 -27.28
C THR A 3 9.68 6.71 -25.88
N LEU A 4 8.89 5.63 -25.76
CA LEU A 4 8.46 5.06 -24.48
C LEU A 4 9.52 4.14 -23.85
N ASP A 5 10.32 3.45 -24.66
CA ASP A 5 11.33 2.51 -24.16
C ASP A 5 12.62 3.25 -23.71
N ASP A 6 12.80 4.50 -24.15
CA ASP A 6 13.97 5.33 -23.82
C ASP A 6 14.04 5.68 -22.32
N GLY A 7 12.89 5.71 -21.63
CA GLY A 7 12.80 5.96 -20.18
C GLY A 7 13.14 4.76 -19.30
N GLN A 8 13.24 3.56 -19.88
CA GLN A 8 13.38 2.29 -19.16
C GLN A 8 14.83 1.81 -19.03
N GLY A 9 15.81 2.63 -19.46
CA GLY A 9 17.24 2.33 -19.31
C GLY A 9 17.71 1.04 -20.02
N GLY A 10 16.93 0.53 -20.98
CA GLY A 10 17.20 -0.74 -21.65
C GLY A 10 16.94 -1.99 -20.79
N MET A 11 16.29 -1.85 -19.63
CA MET A 11 16.03 -2.96 -18.70
C MET A 11 14.96 -3.95 -19.21
N TRP A 12 14.11 -3.49 -20.13
CA TRP A 12 13.07 -4.29 -20.81
C TRP A 12 12.42 -3.53 -21.97
N GLU A 13 11.55 -4.22 -22.70
CA GLU A 13 10.73 -3.63 -23.76
C GLU A 13 9.25 -3.81 -23.44
N TYR A 14 8.44 -2.76 -23.66
CA TYR A 14 6.99 -2.87 -23.52
C TYR A 14 6.40 -3.76 -24.61
N SER A 15 5.47 -4.62 -24.22
CA SER A 15 4.61 -5.34 -25.17
C SER A 15 3.73 -4.37 -25.98
N ALA A 16 3.23 -4.82 -27.13
CA ALA A 16 2.31 -4.02 -27.95
C ALA A 16 1.05 -3.59 -27.16
N ALA A 17 0.56 -4.44 -26.26
CA ALA A 17 -0.58 -4.14 -25.40
C ALA A 17 -0.26 -3.04 -24.37
N GLU A 18 0.92 -3.08 -23.75
CA GLU A 18 1.35 -2.04 -22.79
C GLU A 18 1.58 -0.69 -23.49
N ARG A 19 2.15 -0.71 -24.70
CA ARG A 19 2.33 0.51 -25.50
C ARG A 19 0.98 1.14 -25.86
N ALA A 20 0.02 0.34 -26.31
CA ALA A 20 -1.34 0.82 -26.59
C ALA A 20 -1.97 1.40 -25.32
N TYR A 21 -1.89 0.70 -24.19
CA TYR A 21 -2.40 1.15 -22.90
C TYR A 21 -1.87 2.54 -22.51
N TRP A 22 -0.55 2.73 -22.53
CA TRP A 22 0.05 4.01 -22.13
C TRP A 22 -0.22 5.13 -23.14
N THR A 23 -0.24 4.82 -24.44
CA THR A 23 -0.56 5.80 -25.49
C THR A 23 -2.01 6.27 -25.40
N ASP A 24 -2.95 5.34 -25.18
CA ASP A 24 -4.37 5.64 -25.01
C ASP A 24 -4.60 6.42 -23.70
N MET A 25 -3.90 6.05 -22.61
CA MET A 25 -3.95 6.77 -21.35
C MET A 25 -3.49 8.23 -21.52
N GLN A 26 -2.34 8.44 -22.18
CA GLN A 26 -1.83 9.78 -22.43
C GLN A 26 -2.75 10.59 -23.36
N ALA A 27 -3.35 9.95 -24.38
CA ALA A 27 -4.29 10.59 -25.29
C ALA A 27 -5.61 11.00 -24.59
N SER A 28 -5.97 10.33 -23.50
CA SER A 28 -7.15 10.68 -22.69
C SER A 28 -6.94 11.91 -21.80
N ALA A 29 -5.72 12.44 -21.72
CA ALA A 29 -5.41 13.58 -20.88
C ALA A 29 -6.05 14.89 -21.41
N PRO A 30 -6.58 15.74 -20.51
CA PRO A 30 -7.20 17.00 -20.90
C PRO A 30 -6.19 17.96 -21.52
N THR A 31 -6.51 18.48 -22.71
CA THR A 31 -5.77 19.56 -23.38
C THR A 31 -6.70 20.78 -23.56
N PRO A 32 -6.23 22.02 -23.34
CA PRO A 32 -4.87 22.42 -22.93
C PRO A 32 -4.60 22.19 -21.42
N ILE A 33 -3.31 22.03 -21.08
CA ILE A 33 -2.86 21.88 -19.68
C ILE A 33 -2.94 23.24 -18.99
N ALA A 34 -3.84 23.37 -18.03
CA ALA A 34 -3.92 24.56 -17.19
C ALA A 34 -2.82 24.53 -16.12
N TYR A 35 -2.02 25.59 -16.05
CA TYR A 35 -1.03 25.79 -14.99
C TYR A 35 -1.60 26.70 -13.90
N GLY A 36 -1.26 26.38 -12.67
CA GLY A 36 -1.66 27.14 -11.50
C GLY A 36 -0.93 26.65 -10.26
N TYR A 37 -1.21 27.29 -9.14
CA TYR A 37 -0.63 26.90 -7.86
C TYR A 37 -1.33 25.65 -7.30
N SER A 38 -0.56 24.58 -7.04
CA SER A 38 -1.00 23.30 -6.44
C SER A 38 -0.17 22.91 -5.21
N GLY A 39 0.51 23.87 -4.57
CA GLY A 39 1.55 23.59 -3.58
C GLY A 39 1.12 22.69 -2.41
N GLY A 40 -0.13 22.81 -1.94
CA GLY A 40 -0.66 21.93 -0.90
C GLY A 40 -0.76 20.46 -1.34
N TRP A 41 -1.20 20.21 -2.57
CA TRP A 41 -1.30 18.86 -3.14
C TRP A 41 0.07 18.26 -3.44
N ASP A 42 0.98 19.08 -3.99
CA ASP A 42 2.38 18.71 -4.20
C ASP A 42 3.03 18.28 -2.87
N ASN A 43 2.82 19.05 -1.80
CA ASN A 43 3.36 18.73 -0.49
C ASN A 43 2.79 17.42 0.07
N ILE A 44 1.48 17.17 -0.08
CA ILE A 44 0.85 15.90 0.33
C ILE A 44 1.51 14.72 -0.38
N VAL A 45 1.70 14.81 -1.70
CA VAL A 45 2.29 13.73 -2.48
C VAL A 45 3.75 13.48 -2.07
N ASN A 46 4.52 14.53 -1.83
CA ASN A 46 5.91 14.42 -1.37
C ASN A 46 6.03 13.87 0.06
N CYS A 47 5.07 14.19 0.93
CA CYS A 47 5.04 13.73 2.32
C CYS A 47 4.36 12.37 2.51
N ALA A 48 3.71 11.80 1.48
CA ALA A 48 3.03 10.52 1.57
C ALA A 48 3.98 9.37 1.98
N ALA A 49 5.28 9.48 1.65
CA ALA A 49 6.32 8.55 2.10
C ALA A 49 6.37 8.38 3.63
N PHE A 50 6.00 9.40 4.41
CA PHE A 50 5.94 9.28 5.87
C PHE A 50 4.87 8.30 6.36
N LEU A 51 3.85 7.99 5.56
CA LEU A 51 2.84 6.98 5.90
C LEU A 51 3.43 5.56 5.97
N VAL A 52 4.63 5.32 5.43
CA VAL A 52 5.35 4.05 5.65
C VAL A 52 5.60 3.83 7.15
N PHE A 53 5.89 4.89 7.92
CA PHE A 53 6.04 4.79 9.38
C PHE A 53 4.72 4.44 10.07
N THR A 54 3.59 4.92 9.54
CA THR A 54 2.26 4.53 10.02
C THR A 54 2.01 3.03 9.80
N ILE A 55 2.40 2.48 8.65
CA ILE A 55 2.33 1.04 8.38
C ILE A 55 3.18 0.26 9.39
N LEU A 56 4.44 0.67 9.60
CA LEU A 56 5.33 0.01 10.57
C LEU A 56 4.77 0.06 11.99
N ALA A 57 4.23 1.19 12.42
CA ALA A 57 3.61 1.32 13.75
C ALA A 57 2.35 0.44 13.89
N ALA A 58 1.55 0.30 12.83
CA ALA A 58 0.44 -0.65 12.80
C ALA A 58 0.95 -2.09 12.98
N CYS A 59 2.01 -2.50 12.26
CA CYS A 59 2.61 -3.82 12.42
C CYS A 59 3.14 -4.07 13.84
N VAL A 60 3.82 -3.09 14.45
CA VAL A 60 4.32 -3.20 15.84
C VAL A 60 3.18 -3.41 16.83
N THR A 61 2.12 -2.61 16.70
CA THR A 61 0.99 -2.64 17.63
C THR A 61 0.11 -3.88 17.46
N LEU A 62 0.06 -4.45 16.26
CA LEU A 62 -0.65 -5.70 15.96
C LEU A 62 0.19 -6.98 16.14
N ALA A 63 1.51 -6.88 16.17
CA ALA A 63 2.38 -8.04 16.40
C ALA A 63 2.01 -8.82 17.68
N PRO A 64 1.77 -8.19 18.85
CA PRO A 64 1.44 -8.91 20.08
C PRO A 64 0.02 -9.46 20.13
N THR A 65 -0.87 -9.11 19.19
CA THR A 65 -2.31 -9.32 19.39
C THR A 65 -2.65 -10.79 19.64
N PHE A 66 -2.05 -11.74 18.91
CA PHE A 66 -2.23 -13.18 19.17
C PHE A 66 -1.04 -13.81 19.91
N SER A 67 0.19 -13.37 19.65
CA SER A 67 1.39 -13.91 20.31
C SER A 67 1.39 -13.72 21.84
N PHE A 68 0.80 -12.63 22.35
CA PHE A 68 0.73 -12.35 23.78
C PHE A 68 -0.22 -13.29 24.54
N GLU A 69 -1.35 -13.68 23.92
CA GLU A 69 -2.28 -14.64 24.54
C GLU A 69 -1.61 -16.01 24.74
N TYR A 70 -0.72 -16.40 23.84
CA TYR A 70 0.08 -17.62 23.99
C TYR A 70 1.16 -17.51 25.06
N GLN A 71 1.77 -16.32 25.23
CA GLN A 71 2.83 -16.11 26.23
C GLN A 71 2.27 -16.01 27.66
N SER A 72 1.04 -15.52 27.80
CA SER A 72 0.40 -15.28 29.10
C SER A 72 -0.43 -16.47 29.63
N GLY A 73 -0.62 -17.54 28.83
CA GLY A 73 -1.47 -18.67 29.22
C GLY A 73 -2.96 -18.32 29.39
N ALA A 74 -3.38 -17.15 28.87
CA ALA A 74 -4.76 -16.70 28.92
C ALA A 74 -5.68 -17.50 27.98
N ASP A 75 -5.10 -18.28 27.07
CA ASP A 75 -5.80 -19.23 26.20
C ASP A 75 -6.66 -20.22 27.00
N ALA A 76 -6.17 -20.72 28.14
CA ALA A 76 -6.90 -21.62 29.03
C ALA A 76 -8.18 -21.00 29.62
N VAL A 77 -8.18 -19.69 29.89
CA VAL A 77 -9.33 -18.96 30.44
C VAL A 77 -10.35 -18.62 29.34
N VAL A 78 -9.88 -18.24 28.15
CA VAL A 78 -10.74 -17.99 26.98
C VAL A 78 -11.48 -19.27 26.57
N LEU A 79 -10.84 -20.45 26.71
CA LEU A 79 -11.46 -21.77 26.46
C LEU A 79 -12.68 -22.07 27.33
N ALA A 80 -12.79 -21.47 28.53
CA ALA A 80 -13.88 -21.72 29.48
C ALA A 80 -15.13 -20.86 29.21
N THR A 81 -15.09 -19.93 28.25
CA THR A 81 -16.17 -18.96 28.03
C THR A 81 -17.24 -19.40 27.01
N ARG A 82 -18.50 -19.06 27.31
CA ARG A 82 -19.72 -19.55 26.64
C ARG A 82 -20.01 -18.92 25.26
N ARG A 83 -19.40 -17.79 24.91
CA ARG A 83 -19.53 -17.16 23.57
C ARG A 83 -18.41 -17.67 22.67
N GLY A 84 -18.79 -18.49 21.69
CA GLY A 84 -17.90 -19.42 21.01
C GLY A 84 -16.62 -18.85 20.39
N ARG A 85 -15.61 -19.75 20.32
CA ARG A 85 -14.26 -19.55 19.76
C ARG A 85 -14.21 -18.75 18.45
N SER A 86 -15.20 -18.89 17.57
CA SER A 86 -15.23 -18.20 16.27
C SER A 86 -15.62 -16.73 16.35
N GLN A 87 -16.51 -16.34 17.27
CA GLN A 87 -17.01 -14.97 17.38
C GLN A 87 -15.97 -14.04 18.00
N LEU A 88 -15.20 -14.53 18.99
CA LEU A 88 -14.14 -13.76 19.64
C LEU A 88 -12.99 -13.45 18.67
N ILE A 89 -12.58 -14.41 17.84
CA ILE A 89 -11.53 -14.21 16.83
C ILE A 89 -11.98 -13.18 15.79
N ALA A 90 -13.23 -13.29 15.29
CA ALA A 90 -13.77 -12.34 14.33
C ALA A 90 -13.84 -10.93 14.92
N ALA A 91 -14.35 -10.78 16.15
CA ALA A 91 -14.41 -9.50 16.85
C ALA A 91 -13.01 -8.87 17.02
N LYS A 92 -12.00 -9.69 17.32
CA LYS A 92 -10.61 -9.24 17.48
C LYS A 92 -9.99 -8.75 16.18
N ILE A 93 -10.20 -9.47 15.07
CA ILE A 93 -9.75 -9.03 13.74
C ILE A 93 -10.44 -7.71 13.36
N VAL A 94 -11.75 -7.62 13.56
CA VAL A 94 -12.50 -6.38 13.28
C VAL A 94 -12.01 -5.22 14.14
N ALA A 95 -11.80 -5.43 15.44
CA ALA A 95 -11.28 -4.41 16.34
C ALA A 95 -9.86 -3.96 15.94
N ALA A 96 -8.99 -4.90 15.56
CA ALA A 96 -7.65 -4.60 15.07
C ALA A 96 -7.68 -3.76 13.78
N LEU A 97 -8.52 -4.12 12.81
CA LEU A 97 -8.66 -3.35 11.57
C LEU A 97 -9.27 -1.97 11.82
N LEU A 98 -10.28 -1.85 12.69
CA LEU A 98 -10.84 -0.55 13.09
C LEU A 98 -9.79 0.34 13.77
N TYR A 99 -8.98 -0.23 14.66
CA TYR A 99 -7.87 0.49 15.29
C TYR A 99 -6.89 1.02 14.24
N VAL A 100 -6.46 0.17 13.30
CA VAL A 100 -5.55 0.58 12.22
C VAL A 100 -6.18 1.66 11.34
N THR A 101 -7.46 1.53 11.00
CA THR A 101 -8.18 2.55 10.22
C THR A 101 -8.18 3.90 10.93
N VAL A 102 -8.50 3.94 12.22
CA VAL A 102 -8.49 5.18 13.00
C VAL A 102 -7.08 5.75 13.13
N TYR A 103 -6.10 4.91 13.43
CA TYR A 103 -4.71 5.33 13.55
C TYR A 103 -4.16 5.91 12.23
N PHE A 104 -4.42 5.23 11.11
CA PHE A 104 -4.04 5.73 9.79
C PHE A 104 -4.77 7.03 9.43
N ALA A 105 -6.07 7.13 9.72
CA ALA A 105 -6.83 8.35 9.49
C ALA A 105 -6.23 9.53 10.28
N LEU A 106 -5.79 9.33 11.52
CA LEU A 106 -5.13 10.36 12.32
C LEU A 106 -3.78 10.77 11.70
N CYS A 107 -2.92 9.82 11.35
CA CYS A 107 -1.62 10.12 10.73
C CYS A 107 -1.75 10.83 9.37
N SER A 108 -2.66 10.34 8.52
CA SER A 108 -2.92 10.96 7.22
C SER A 108 -3.59 12.34 7.37
N ALA A 109 -4.47 12.54 8.35
CA ALA A 109 -5.03 13.84 8.66
C ALA A 109 -3.96 14.85 9.11
N VAL A 110 -2.90 14.43 9.80
CA VAL A 110 -1.76 15.30 10.11
C VAL A 110 -1.05 15.71 8.83
N ILE A 111 -0.72 14.77 7.94
CA ILE A 111 -0.01 15.08 6.68
C ILE A 111 -0.84 15.99 5.79
N VAL A 112 -2.10 15.63 5.55
CA VAL A 112 -3.02 16.41 4.70
C VAL A 112 -3.34 17.74 5.35
N GLY A 113 -3.70 17.75 6.65
CA GLY A 113 -4.07 18.95 7.38
C GLY A 113 -2.94 19.97 7.46
N VAL A 114 -1.72 19.55 7.79
CA VAL A 114 -0.54 20.44 7.81
C VAL A 114 -0.26 20.97 6.42
N SER A 115 -0.29 20.12 5.39
CA SER A 115 -0.04 20.56 4.01
C SER A 115 -1.04 21.62 3.57
N LEU A 116 -2.34 21.39 3.77
CA LEU A 116 -3.38 22.33 3.37
C LEU A 116 -3.41 23.60 4.24
N ALA A 117 -3.03 23.50 5.52
CA ALA A 117 -2.99 24.65 6.42
C ALA A 117 -1.86 25.65 6.07
N PHE A 118 -0.70 25.15 5.65
CA PHE A 118 0.46 26.01 5.33
C PHE A 118 0.54 26.39 3.85
N TYR A 119 0.10 25.52 2.94
CA TYR A 119 0.21 25.72 1.50
C TYR A 119 -1.14 25.91 0.79
N GLY A 120 -2.26 25.94 1.53
CA GLY A 120 -3.59 26.11 0.96
C GLY A 120 -4.12 24.87 0.23
N ALA A 121 -5.41 24.93 -0.14
CA ALA A 121 -6.12 23.86 -0.86
C ALA A 121 -6.41 24.21 -2.33
N ASP A 122 -5.88 25.33 -2.81
CA ASP A 122 -6.01 25.75 -4.20
C ASP A 122 -5.37 24.73 -5.15
N GLY A 123 -5.85 24.71 -6.39
CA GLY A 123 -5.29 23.83 -7.43
C GLY A 123 -5.75 22.38 -7.37
N PHE A 124 -6.76 22.02 -6.56
CA PHE A 124 -7.29 20.64 -6.50
C PHE A 124 -7.62 20.08 -7.88
N GLY A 125 -8.24 20.90 -8.75
CA GLY A 125 -8.67 20.53 -10.09
C GLY A 125 -7.64 20.74 -11.20
N LEU A 126 -6.41 21.18 -10.89
CA LEU A 126 -5.35 21.31 -11.89
C LEU A 126 -4.91 19.91 -12.35
N SER A 127 -4.57 19.75 -13.63
CA SER A 127 -4.06 18.48 -14.13
C SER A 127 -2.74 18.13 -13.43
N ILE A 128 -2.53 16.87 -13.04
CA ILE A 128 -1.26 16.41 -12.48
C ILE A 128 -0.07 16.68 -13.43
N GLN A 129 -0.34 16.84 -14.73
CA GLN A 129 0.66 17.18 -15.73
C GLN A 129 1.25 18.58 -15.57
N SER A 130 0.58 19.47 -14.82
CA SER A 130 1.17 20.75 -14.42
C SER A 130 2.33 20.57 -13.44
N MET A 131 2.35 19.46 -12.69
CA MET A 131 3.43 19.09 -11.78
C MET A 131 4.57 18.39 -12.54
N ALA A 132 4.22 17.46 -13.44
CA ALA A 132 5.19 16.81 -14.33
C ALA A 132 4.54 16.43 -15.67
N LEU A 133 5.06 16.98 -16.77
CA LEU A 133 4.53 16.69 -18.12
C LEU A 133 4.70 15.22 -18.54
N SER A 134 5.59 14.47 -17.89
CA SER A 134 5.82 13.05 -18.12
C SER A 134 4.71 12.15 -17.55
N THR A 135 3.77 12.70 -16.79
CA THR A 135 2.67 11.92 -16.22
C THR A 135 1.60 11.56 -17.28
N PRO A 136 1.33 10.27 -17.51
CA PRO A 136 0.35 9.82 -18.50
C PRO A 136 -1.10 9.90 -17.97
N TYR A 137 -1.29 10.00 -16.65
CA TYR A 137 -2.60 9.86 -16.03
C TYR A 137 -3.48 11.11 -16.20
N PRO A 138 -4.76 10.96 -16.62
CA PRO A 138 -5.72 12.06 -16.73
C PRO A 138 -6.32 12.41 -15.35
N LEU A 139 -5.46 12.65 -14.36
CA LEU A 139 -5.84 12.92 -12.98
C LEU A 139 -5.63 14.40 -12.64
N THR A 140 -6.44 14.90 -11.72
CA THR A 140 -6.19 16.20 -11.09
C THR A 140 -5.18 16.06 -9.94
N ALA A 141 -4.49 17.14 -9.56
CA ALA A 141 -3.50 17.16 -8.48
C ALA A 141 -4.10 16.68 -7.14
N GLY A 142 -5.34 17.09 -6.85
CA GLY A 142 -6.07 16.64 -5.68
C GLY A 142 -6.43 15.15 -5.72
N GLN A 143 -6.89 14.65 -6.87
CA GLN A 143 -7.14 13.22 -7.05
C GLN A 143 -5.87 12.39 -6.90
N ALA A 144 -4.74 12.85 -7.45
CA ALA A 144 -3.46 12.17 -7.33
C ALA A 144 -3.02 12.05 -5.86
N ALA A 145 -3.11 13.14 -5.10
CA ALA A 145 -2.82 13.15 -3.67
C ALA A 145 -3.72 12.17 -2.90
N LEU A 146 -5.03 12.17 -3.16
CA LEU A 146 -5.97 11.27 -2.50
C LEU A 146 -5.77 9.80 -2.89
N ILE A 147 -5.47 9.52 -4.16
CA ILE A 147 -5.14 8.17 -4.65
C ILE A 147 -3.90 7.65 -3.92
N LEU A 148 -2.85 8.46 -3.82
CA LEU A 148 -1.63 8.04 -3.16
C LEU A 148 -1.85 7.75 -1.66
N VAL A 149 -2.57 8.62 -0.95
CA VAL A 149 -2.97 8.37 0.45
C VAL A 149 -3.83 7.11 0.55
N GLY A 150 -4.75 6.89 -0.40
CA GLY A 150 -5.59 5.70 -0.49
C GLY A 150 -4.79 4.41 -0.72
N LEU A 151 -3.78 4.43 -1.58
CA LEU A 151 -2.89 3.28 -1.80
C LEU A 151 -2.08 2.96 -0.55
N MET A 152 -1.57 3.97 0.15
CA MET A 152 -0.89 3.78 1.44
C MET A 152 -1.83 3.20 2.50
N TYR A 153 -3.11 3.58 2.48
CA TYR A 153 -4.12 2.99 3.37
C TYR A 153 -4.40 1.52 3.05
N VAL A 154 -4.58 1.19 1.77
CA VAL A 154 -4.80 -0.20 1.31
C VAL A 154 -3.60 -1.09 1.66
N ALA A 155 -2.38 -0.57 1.48
CA ALA A 155 -1.17 -1.27 1.92
C ALA A 155 -1.12 -1.45 3.44
N CYS A 156 -1.48 -0.42 4.21
CA CYS A 156 -1.57 -0.50 5.67
C CYS A 156 -2.52 -1.62 6.12
N LEU A 157 -3.70 -1.73 5.51
CA LEU A 157 -4.64 -2.81 5.80
C LEU A 157 -4.10 -4.19 5.42
N GLY A 158 -3.46 -4.29 4.24
CA GLY A 158 -2.84 -5.54 3.79
C GLY A 158 -1.75 -6.04 4.73
N PHE A 159 -0.83 -5.15 5.13
CA PHE A 159 0.20 -5.46 6.12
C PHE A 159 -0.41 -5.80 7.49
N SER A 160 -1.45 -5.09 7.92
CA SER A 160 -2.14 -5.42 9.17
C SER A 160 -2.76 -6.82 9.17
N CYS A 161 -3.34 -7.25 8.05
CA CYS A 161 -3.87 -8.61 7.90
C CYS A 161 -2.74 -9.64 7.92
N LEU A 162 -1.61 -9.34 7.26
CA LEU A 162 -0.40 -10.16 7.28
C LEU A 162 0.17 -10.30 8.69
N THR A 163 0.31 -9.20 9.44
CA THR A 163 0.79 -9.19 10.83
C THR A 163 -0.09 -10.07 11.71
N LEU A 164 -1.42 -9.95 11.60
CA LEU A 164 -2.36 -10.80 12.35
C LEU A 164 -2.22 -12.28 11.96
N ALA A 165 -2.04 -12.58 10.68
CA ALA A 165 -1.79 -13.93 10.19
C ALA A 165 -0.48 -14.52 10.73
N LEU A 166 0.61 -13.75 10.71
CA LEU A 166 1.91 -14.14 11.26
C LEU A 166 1.83 -14.34 12.77
N SER A 167 1.25 -13.37 13.49
CA SER A 167 1.03 -13.43 14.95
C SER A 167 0.23 -14.66 15.38
N SER A 168 -0.75 -15.10 14.58
CA SER A 168 -1.50 -16.34 14.85
C SER A 168 -0.66 -17.63 14.67
N ARG A 169 0.44 -17.56 13.91
CA ARG A 169 1.30 -18.70 13.53
C ARG A 169 2.65 -18.71 14.23
N THR A 170 3.01 -17.67 14.98
CA THR A 170 4.28 -17.58 15.68
C THR A 170 4.05 -17.28 17.16
N ARG A 171 4.87 -17.86 18.04
CA ARG A 171 4.82 -17.57 19.49
C ARG A 171 5.62 -16.30 19.87
N SER A 172 6.48 -15.83 18.97
CA SER A 172 7.38 -14.70 19.19
C SER A 172 6.87 -13.43 18.52
N THR A 173 6.48 -12.44 19.32
CA THR A 173 6.12 -11.08 18.86
C THR A 173 7.28 -10.44 18.09
N LEU A 174 8.52 -10.65 18.54
CA LEU A 174 9.72 -10.11 17.91
C LEU A 174 9.87 -10.65 16.49
N THR A 175 9.63 -11.94 16.28
CA THR A 175 9.73 -12.56 14.95
C THR A 175 8.69 -12.00 13.98
N VAL A 176 7.44 -11.79 14.43
CA VAL A 176 6.40 -11.15 13.60
C VAL A 176 6.86 -9.77 13.15
N PHE A 177 7.28 -8.95 14.12
CA PHE A 177 7.72 -7.60 13.86
C PHE A 177 8.92 -7.54 12.89
N LEU A 178 9.95 -8.38 13.08
CA LEU A 178 11.10 -8.41 12.19
C LEU A 178 10.71 -8.78 10.75
N VAL A 179 9.80 -9.74 10.57
CA VAL A 179 9.32 -10.12 9.24
C VAL A 179 8.59 -8.95 8.58
N ASP A 180 7.69 -8.28 9.31
CA ASP A 180 6.95 -7.14 8.78
C ASP A 180 7.87 -5.97 8.41
N VAL A 181 8.87 -5.66 9.26
CA VAL A 181 9.86 -4.61 8.96
C VAL A 181 10.64 -4.93 7.70
N VAL A 182 11.15 -6.17 7.57
CA VAL A 182 11.90 -6.59 6.39
C VAL A 182 11.04 -6.50 5.13
N LEU A 183 9.76 -6.87 5.21
CA LEU A 183 8.85 -6.78 4.07
C LEU A 183 8.50 -5.34 3.71
N VAL A 184 8.17 -4.49 4.67
CA VAL A 184 7.87 -3.07 4.41
C VAL A 184 9.10 -2.34 3.87
N LEU A 185 10.28 -2.63 4.40
CA LEU A 185 11.55 -2.00 4.03
C LEU A 185 12.31 -2.72 2.91
N LEU A 186 11.74 -3.80 2.34
CA LEU A 186 12.46 -4.73 1.46
C LEU A 186 13.18 -4.01 0.32
N THR A 187 12.53 -3.03 -0.27
CA THR A 187 13.03 -2.30 -1.45
C THR A 187 14.12 -1.30 -1.09
N GLY A 188 14.14 -0.79 0.14
CA GLY A 188 15.27 -0.01 0.66
C GLY A 188 16.50 -0.87 0.97
N LEU A 189 16.34 -2.20 1.06
CA LEU A 189 17.39 -3.14 1.42
C LEU A 189 17.95 -3.91 0.22
N VAL A 190 17.16 -4.13 -0.83
CA VAL A 190 17.52 -4.94 -2.00
C VAL A 190 17.59 -4.08 -3.26
N PRO A 191 18.79 -3.81 -3.81
CA PRO A 191 18.89 -3.17 -5.11
C PRO A 191 18.38 -4.13 -6.19
N SER A 192 17.63 -3.61 -7.17
CA SER A 192 17.11 -4.40 -8.29
C SER A 192 18.19 -4.99 -9.19
N GLY A 193 19.41 -4.44 -9.12
CA GLY A 193 20.56 -4.89 -9.92
C GLY A 193 20.33 -4.76 -11.43
N GLY A 194 19.34 -3.96 -11.85
CA GLY A 194 18.94 -3.82 -13.26
C GLY A 194 18.18 -5.02 -13.84
N VAL A 195 17.61 -5.86 -12.99
CA VAL A 195 16.74 -6.95 -13.44
C VAL A 195 15.29 -6.44 -13.50
N GLY A 196 14.76 -6.19 -14.70
CA GLY A 196 13.43 -5.58 -14.86
C GLY A 196 12.27 -6.35 -14.20
N VAL A 197 12.34 -7.68 -14.12
CA VAL A 197 11.34 -8.49 -13.38
C VAL A 197 11.40 -8.23 -11.88
N LEU A 198 12.60 -8.06 -11.32
CA LEU A 198 12.78 -7.75 -9.91
C LEU A 198 12.29 -6.33 -9.61
N GLU A 199 12.50 -5.37 -10.51
CA GLU A 199 11.96 -4.01 -10.39
C GLU A 199 10.43 -4.02 -10.30
N ARG A 200 9.74 -4.75 -11.19
CA ARG A 200 8.28 -4.95 -11.08
C ARG A 200 7.85 -5.51 -9.73
N ILE A 201 8.54 -6.54 -9.24
CA ILE A 201 8.18 -7.15 -7.95
C ILE A 201 8.36 -6.13 -6.81
N LEU A 202 9.48 -5.41 -6.82
CA LEU A 202 9.81 -4.42 -5.81
C LEU A 202 8.88 -3.20 -5.91
N ALA A 203 8.41 -2.79 -7.09
CA ALA A 203 7.56 -1.61 -7.27
C ALA A 203 6.24 -1.67 -6.48
N VAL A 204 5.72 -2.88 -6.21
CA VAL A 204 4.46 -3.08 -5.45
C VAL A 204 4.63 -2.91 -3.94
N PHE A 205 5.85 -2.76 -3.44
CA PHE A 205 6.09 -2.53 -2.01
C PHE A 205 5.93 -1.05 -1.64
N PRO A 206 5.47 -0.73 -0.41
CA PRO A 206 5.01 0.60 -0.03
C PRO A 206 6.00 1.71 -0.31
N ILE A 207 7.28 1.47 -0.02
CA ILE A 207 8.34 2.47 -0.22
C ILE A 207 8.39 2.94 -1.68
N ASN A 208 8.29 2.04 -2.66
CA ASN A 208 8.48 2.40 -4.07
C ASN A 208 7.32 3.22 -4.63
N PHE A 209 6.08 2.93 -4.23
CA PHE A 209 4.93 3.71 -4.70
C PHE A 209 4.55 4.87 -3.79
N SER A 210 5.24 5.09 -2.66
CA SER A 210 4.89 6.13 -1.67
C SER A 210 5.23 7.58 -2.04
N SER A 211 5.62 7.84 -3.28
CA SER A 211 6.06 9.16 -3.75
C SER A 211 5.43 9.53 -5.09
N PHE A 212 5.67 10.76 -5.56
CA PHE A 212 5.22 11.22 -6.87
C PHE A 212 5.71 10.32 -8.03
N ALA A 213 6.83 9.60 -7.83
CA ALA A 213 7.38 8.71 -8.84
C ALA A 213 6.38 7.65 -9.33
N LEU A 214 5.40 7.26 -8.50
CA LEU A 214 4.28 6.40 -8.88
C LEU A 214 3.59 6.87 -10.18
N PHE A 215 3.42 8.19 -10.34
CA PHE A 215 2.70 8.77 -11.47
C PHE A 215 3.57 8.95 -12.72
N THR A 216 4.88 8.73 -12.62
CA THR A 216 5.82 8.89 -13.75
C THR A 216 6.54 7.60 -14.12
N ALA A 217 6.45 6.55 -13.29
CA ALA A 217 7.19 5.31 -13.47
C ALA A 217 6.78 4.51 -14.73
N LEU A 218 5.55 4.70 -15.24
CA LEU A 218 4.99 3.95 -16.37
C LEU A 218 5.05 2.42 -16.16
N ASP A 219 5.08 1.97 -14.91
CA ASP A 219 5.12 0.56 -14.56
C ASP A 219 3.78 -0.11 -14.86
N SER A 220 3.82 -1.11 -15.75
CA SER A 220 2.67 -1.91 -16.16
C SER A 220 2.91 -3.41 -15.98
N TYR A 221 1.83 -4.16 -15.81
CA TYR A 221 1.79 -5.59 -15.56
C TYR A 221 0.84 -6.24 -16.57
N PRO A 222 1.36 -6.95 -17.59
CA PRO A 222 0.52 -7.61 -18.58
C PRO A 222 -0.03 -8.92 -17.99
N LEU A 223 -1.35 -8.95 -17.71
CA LEU A 223 -2.09 -10.12 -17.28
C LEU A 223 -2.85 -10.71 -18.48
N GLY A 224 -2.11 -11.23 -19.46
CA GLY A 224 -2.69 -11.73 -20.71
C GLY A 224 -3.27 -10.60 -21.56
N PRO A 225 -4.60 -10.52 -21.80
CA PRO A 225 -5.20 -9.47 -22.61
C PRO A 225 -5.40 -8.13 -21.87
N VAL A 226 -5.27 -8.12 -20.54
CA VAL A 226 -5.47 -6.91 -19.71
C VAL A 226 -4.12 -6.41 -19.20
N VAL A 227 -3.87 -5.11 -19.34
CA VAL A 227 -2.71 -4.44 -18.76
C VAL A 227 -3.16 -3.69 -17.51
N LEU A 228 -2.52 -3.97 -16.37
CA LEU A 228 -2.69 -3.20 -15.15
C LEU A 228 -1.51 -2.25 -14.97
N ASP A 229 -1.78 -1.00 -14.60
CA ASP A 229 -0.78 -0.08 -14.09
C ASP A 229 -0.37 -0.43 -12.66
N LEU A 230 0.67 0.24 -12.16
CA LEU A 230 1.14 0.05 -10.78
C LEU A 230 0.04 0.32 -9.75
N ILE A 231 -0.82 1.33 -9.97
CA ILE A 231 -1.95 1.64 -9.08
C ILE A 231 -2.90 0.44 -9.00
N GLY A 232 -3.33 -0.11 -10.14
CA GLY A 232 -4.18 -1.29 -10.21
C GLY A 232 -3.52 -2.53 -9.61
N MET A 233 -2.23 -2.74 -9.86
CA MET A 233 -1.49 -3.89 -9.33
C MET A 233 -1.37 -3.84 -7.80
N VAL A 234 -1.09 -2.67 -7.22
CA VAL A 234 -1.07 -2.46 -5.76
C VAL A 234 -2.45 -2.81 -5.17
N MET A 235 -3.53 -2.32 -5.76
CA MET A 235 -4.89 -2.64 -5.31
C MET A 235 -5.19 -4.15 -5.34
N VAL A 236 -4.78 -4.84 -6.41
CA VAL A 236 -4.96 -6.29 -6.56
C VAL A 236 -4.15 -7.06 -5.52
N VAL A 237 -2.86 -6.73 -5.35
CA VAL A 237 -1.95 -7.46 -4.47
C VAL A 237 -2.37 -7.31 -3.01
N TYR A 238 -2.61 -6.09 -2.53
CA TYR A 238 -3.03 -5.89 -1.14
C TYR A 238 -4.48 -6.33 -0.90
N GLY A 239 -5.36 -6.20 -1.89
CA GLY A 239 -6.70 -6.78 -1.84
C GLY A 239 -6.66 -8.31 -1.69
N ALA A 240 -5.85 -9.01 -2.49
CA ALA A 240 -5.62 -10.44 -2.38
C ALA A 240 -4.99 -10.81 -1.04
N LEU A 241 -4.02 -10.02 -0.56
CA LEU A 241 -3.38 -10.22 0.73
C LEU A 241 -4.39 -10.14 1.87
N MET A 242 -5.29 -9.15 1.86
CA MET A 242 -6.38 -9.05 2.84
C MET A 242 -7.32 -10.25 2.77
N LEU A 243 -7.74 -10.66 1.57
CA LEU A 243 -8.65 -11.80 1.35
C LEU A 243 -8.05 -13.13 1.81
N ILE A 244 -6.73 -13.31 1.72
CA ILE A 244 -6.05 -14.55 2.10
C ILE A 244 -5.61 -14.52 3.57
N ALA A 245 -5.04 -13.42 4.04
CA ALA A 245 -4.47 -13.32 5.38
C ALA A 245 -5.55 -13.29 6.48
N THR A 246 -6.72 -12.69 6.21
CA THR A 246 -7.84 -12.68 7.17
C THR A 246 -8.36 -14.09 7.52
N PRO A 247 -8.74 -14.99 6.58
CA PRO A 247 -9.14 -16.35 6.93
C PRO A 247 -7.99 -17.17 7.48
N VAL A 248 -6.77 -16.96 6.99
CA VAL A 248 -5.56 -17.62 7.52
C VAL A 248 -5.37 -17.34 9.00
N SER A 249 -5.51 -16.08 9.43
CA SER A 249 -5.38 -15.70 10.83
C SER A 249 -6.43 -16.41 11.70
N ALA A 250 -7.66 -16.49 11.20
CA ALA A 250 -8.76 -17.14 11.90
C ALA A 250 -8.60 -18.67 11.98
N ILE A 251 -8.20 -19.32 10.89
CA ILE A 251 -8.02 -20.79 10.84
C ILE A 251 -6.80 -21.22 11.66
N SER A 252 -5.68 -20.51 11.55
CA SER A 252 -4.43 -20.87 12.23
C SER A 252 -4.58 -20.82 13.75
N PHE A 253 -5.27 -19.79 14.26
CA PHE A 253 -5.57 -19.66 15.69
C PHE A 253 -6.49 -20.79 16.18
N ARG A 254 -7.53 -21.14 15.42
CA ARG A 254 -8.44 -22.26 15.76
C ARG A 254 -7.71 -23.60 15.85
N ARG A 255 -6.80 -23.89 14.93
CA ARG A 255 -6.08 -25.18 14.89
C ARG A 255 -5.10 -25.34 16.06
N ARG A 256 -4.45 -24.27 16.50
CA ARG A 256 -3.43 -24.32 17.56
C ARG A 256 -3.96 -24.34 18.98
N GLN A 257 -5.19 -23.88 19.21
CA GLN A 257 -5.86 -24.00 20.51
C GLN A 257 -6.61 -25.33 20.68
N ALA A 258 -6.64 -26.17 19.65
CA ALA A 258 -7.24 -27.51 19.68
C ALA A 258 -6.19 -28.63 19.85
N ALA A 259 -4.90 -28.29 19.79
CA ALA A 259 -3.76 -29.17 20.01
C ALA A 259 -3.12 -28.84 21.36
#